data_AF-A0AAV4IX58-F1
#
_entry.id   AF-A0AAV4IX58-F1
#
_cell.length_a   1.000
_cell.length_b   1.000
_cell.length_c   1.000
_cell.angle_alpha   90.00
_cell.angle_beta   90.00
_cell.angle_gamma   90.00
#
_symmetry.space_group_name_H-M   'P 1'
#
loop_
_entity.id
_entity.type
_entity.pdbx_description
1 polymer ?
#
loop_
_entity_poly.entity_id
_entity_poly.type
_entity_poly.pdbx_seq_one_letter_code
_entity_poly.pdbx_strand_id
1 'polypeptide(L)' 'MEQYCFRSFAEALEVIPFTLAENAGLNPISTVTELRARHAQGEKNAGINVRK' A
#
# COMPACT_ATOMS: atom_id res chain seq x y z
N MET A 1 6.57 6.74 -22.74
CA MET A 1 6.32 5.29 -22.62
C MET A 1 6.96 4.73 -21.35
N GLU A 2 8.23 5.01 -21.09
CA GLU A 2 8.95 4.55 -19.89
C GLU A 2 8.25 4.89 -18.56
N GLN A 3 7.84 6.16 -18.37
CA GLN A 3 7.14 6.59 -17.14
C GLN A 3 5.84 5.83 -16.87
N TYR A 4 5.15 5.37 -17.91
CA TYR A 4 3.92 4.58 -17.76
C TYR A 4 4.22 3.18 -17.23
N CYS A 5 5.29 2.54 -17.73
CA CYS A 5 5.74 1.24 -17.25
C CYS A 5 6.21 1.33 -15.79
N PHE A 6 6.97 2.37 -15.43
CA PHE A 6 7.39 2.61 -14.05
C PHE A 6 6.20 2.81 -13.11
N ARG A 7 5.21 3.61 -13.52
CA ARG A 7 4.00 3.84 -12.74
C ARG A 7 3.19 2.55 -12.57
N SER A 8 2.98 1.80 -13.65
CA SER A 8 2.24 0.53 -13.61
C SER A 8 2.93 -0.49 -12.70
N PHE A 9 4.27 -0.54 -12.74
CA PHE A 9 5.05 -1.41 -11.86
C PHE A 9 4.93 -0.98 -10.39
N ALA A 10 4.99 0.33 -10.10
CA ALA A 10 4.80 0.85 -8.75
C ALA A 10 3.39 0.55 -8.22
N GLU A 11 2.35 0.72 -9.05
CA GLU A 11 0.96 0.37 -8.71
C GLU A 11 0.81 -1.14 -8.46
N ALA A 12 1.51 -1.99 -9.20
CA ALA A 12 1.46 -3.44 -9.01
C ALA A 12 1.99 -3.90 -7.63
N LEU A 13 2.95 -3.18 -7.04
CA LEU A 13 3.48 -3.51 -5.71
C LEU A 13 2.43 -3.39 -4.60
N GLU A 14 1.35 -2.66 -4.83
CA GLU A 14 0.29 -2.45 -3.85
C GLU A 14 -0.63 -3.67 -3.68
N VAL A 15 -0.50 -4.68 -4.56
CA VAL A 15 -1.22 -5.95 -4.40
C VAL A 15 -0.91 -6.61 -3.05
N ILE A 16 0.33 -6.48 -2.55
CA ILE A 16 0.76 -7.09 -1.29
C ILE A 16 0.02 -6.47 -0.10
N PRO A 17 0.12 -5.14 0.16
CA PRO A 17 -0.61 -4.52 1.27
C PRO A 17 -2.13 -4.59 1.11
N PHE A 18 -2.66 -4.52 -0.12
CA PHE A 18 -4.09 -4.70 -0.36
C PHE A 18 -4.58 -6.08 0.08
N THR A 19 -3.90 -7.14 -0.36
CA THR A 19 -4.24 -8.53 -0.04
C THR A 19 -4.10 -8.81 1.46
N LEU A 20 -3.07 -8.25 2.12
CA LEU A 20 -2.91 -8.37 3.57
C LEU A 20 -4.05 -7.69 4.33
N ALA A 21 -4.49 -6.51 3.90
CA ALA A 21 -5.61 -5.80 4.51
C ALA A 21 -6.92 -6.59 4.34
N GLU A 22 -7.19 -7.12 3.15
CA GLU A 22 -8.38 -7.93 2.86
C GLU A 22 -8.42 -9.20 3.71
N ASN A 23 -7.32 -9.96 3.75
CA ASN A 23 -7.21 -11.17 4.56
C ASN A 23 -7.33 -10.91 6.07
N ALA A 24 -7.02 -9.69 6.51
CA ALA A 24 -7.15 -9.28 7.90
C ALA A 24 -8.55 -8.71 8.24
N GLY A 25 -9.46 -8.63 7.26
CA GLY A 25 -10.78 -8.02 7.44
C GLY A 25 -10.75 -6.49 7.57
N LEU A 26 -9.65 -5.85 7.20
CA LEU A 26 -9.54 -4.39 7.13
C LEU A 26 -10.14 -3.86 5.83
N ASN A 27 -10.46 -2.56 5.77
CA ASN A 27 -10.84 -1.91 4.51
C ASN A 27 -9.59 -1.68 3.65
N PRO A 28 -9.40 -2.41 2.54
CA PRO A 28 -8.13 -2.39 1.81
C PRO A 28 -7.83 -1.03 1.17
N ILE A 29 -8.86 -0.34 0.66
CA ILE A 29 -8.71 0.98 0.03
C ILE A 29 -8.22 2.00 1.04
N SER A 30 -8.89 2.07 2.20
CA SER A 30 -8.50 2.99 3.28
C SER A 30 -7.10 2.67 3.80
N THR A 31 -6.79 1.39 4.04
CA THR A 31 -5.48 0.95 4.55
C THR A 31 -4.34 1.29 3.60
N VAL A 32 -4.45 0.99 2.29
CA VAL A 32 -3.40 1.32 1.31
C VAL A 32 -3.27 2.84 1.12
N THR A 33 -4.38 3.59 1.15
CA THR A 33 -4.37 5.06 1.04
C THR A 33 -3.63 5.71 2.21
N GLU A 34 -3.90 5.26 3.45
CA GLU A 34 -3.19 5.74 4.63
C GLU A 34 -1.70 5.39 4.58
N LEU A 35 -1.38 4.15 4.19
CA LEU A 35 0.00 3.69 4.06
C LEU A 35 0.79 4.54 3.05
N ARG A 36 0.19 4.84 1.89
CA ARG A 36 0.76 5.76 0.89
C ARG A 36 1.02 7.15 1.48
N ALA A 37 0.06 7.70 2.24
CA ALA A 37 0.20 9.02 2.83
C ALA A 37 1.35 9.07 3.84
N ARG A 38 1.50 8.06 4.69
CA ARG A 38 2.60 7.93 5.65
C ARG A 38 3.95 7.80 4.96
N HIS A 39 4.05 6.97 3.92
CA HIS A 39 5.28 6.84 3.14
C HIS A 39 5.64 8.14 2.41
N ALA A 40 4.66 8.89 1.90
CA ALA A 40 4.88 10.20 1.29
C ALA A 40 5.39 11.25 2.30
N GLN A 41 5.08 11.09 3.60
CA GLN A 41 5.63 11.91 4.69
C GLN A 41 7.02 11.47 5.16
N GLY A 42 7.60 10.43 4.54
CA GLY A 42 8.95 9.95 4.84
C GLY A 42 8.99 8.78 5.84
N GLU A 43 7.85 8.24 6.27
CA GLU A 43 7.80 7.06 7.15
C GLU A 43 8.11 5.76 6.38
N LYS A 44 9.37 5.54 6.02
CA LYS A 44 9.81 4.41 5.18
C LYS A 44 9.44 3.02 5.71
N ASN A 45 9.26 2.89 7.02
CA ASN A 45 9.01 1.61 7.70
C ASN A 45 7.55 1.44 8.15
N ALA A 46 6.64 2.35 7.76
CA ALA A 46 5.22 2.16 8.06
C ALA A 46 4.71 0.90 7.35
N GLY A 47 3.83 0.14 8.02
CA GLY A 47 3.26 -1.10 7.53
C GLY A 47 1.87 -1.36 8.11
N ILE A 48 1.26 -2.47 7.71
CA ILE A 48 -0.07 -2.87 8.17
C ILE A 48 0.07 -3.67 9.46
N ASN A 49 -0.66 -3.28 10.50
CA ASN A 49 -0.79 -4.07 11.71
C ASN A 49 -2.17 -4.75 11.76
N VAL A 50 -2.17 -6.09 11.78
CA VAL A 50 -3.37 -6.94 11.78
C VAL A 50 -3.83 -7.34 13.18
N ARG A 51 -3.05 -7.05 14.23
CA ARG A 51 -3.38 -7.35 15.63
C ARG A 51 -3.09 -6.13 16.49
N LYS A 52 -4.12 -5.61 17.16
CA LYS A 52 -3.89 -4.85 18.38
C LYS A 52 -3.89 -5.83 19.55
#